data_AF-A0A383EM54-F1
#
_entry.id   AF-A0A383EM54-F1
#
_cell.length_a   1.000
_cell.length_b   1.000
_cell.length_c   1.000
_cell.angle_alpha   90.00
_cell.angle_beta   90.00
_cell.angle_gamma   90.00
#
_symmetry.space_group_name_H-M   'P 1'
#
loop_
_entity.id
_entity.type
_entity.pdbx_description
1 polymer ?
#
loop_
_entity_poly.entity_id
_entity_poly.type
_entity_poly.pdbx_seq_one_letter_code
_entity_poly.pdbx_strand_id
1 'polypeptide(L)'
;MAFDTIYAEGQRRYVESLSAYARQFLGLMEKPAVDYIDGLSPAISIDQKSTSNNPRSTVGTVTEIYDYMRLLWARVGRPHCLECGRPVTRQTVQQIVDAVLEYPP
;
A
#
# COMPACT_ATOMS: atom_id res chain seq x y z
N MET A 1 -19.90 9.41 -21.46
CA MET A 1 -20.80 10.57 -21.27
C MET A 1 -21.54 10.52 -19.94
N ALA A 2 -22.47 9.59 -19.68
CA ALA A 2 -23.14 9.54 -18.37
C ALA A 2 -22.24 9.00 -17.22
N PHE A 3 -21.43 7.98 -17.51
CA PHE A 3 -20.52 7.36 -16.54
C PHE A 3 -19.47 8.35 -16.00
N ASP A 4 -18.84 9.11 -16.90
CA ASP A 4 -17.82 10.10 -16.54
C ASP A 4 -18.41 11.20 -15.64
N THR A 5 -19.64 11.66 -15.92
CA THR A 5 -20.34 12.65 -15.10
C THR A 5 -20.68 12.13 -13.72
N ILE A 6 -21.17 10.89 -13.62
CA ILE A 6 -21.50 10.25 -12.34
C ILE A 6 -20.24 10.00 -11.51
N TYR A 7 -19.17 9.52 -12.14
CA TYR A 7 -17.88 9.30 -11.49
C TYR A 7 -17.26 10.60 -10.99
N ALA A 8 -17.21 11.64 -11.84
CA ALA A 8 -16.65 12.94 -11.48
C ALA A 8 -17.42 13.57 -10.31
N GLU A 9 -18.76 13.55 -10.34
CA GLU A 9 -19.57 14.12 -9.27
C GLU A 9 -19.48 13.28 -7.97
N GLY A 10 -19.44 11.96 -8.07
CA GLY A 10 -19.29 11.07 -6.91
C GLY A 10 -17.92 11.20 -6.23
N GLN A 11 -16.84 11.29 -7.01
CA GLN A 11 -15.50 11.50 -6.47
C GLN A 11 -15.32 12.92 -5.93
N ARG A 12 -15.92 13.95 -6.56
CA ARG A 12 -15.91 15.34 -6.05
C ARG A 12 -16.57 15.41 -4.68
N ARG A 13 -17.77 14.86 -4.52
CA ARG A 13 -18.50 14.83 -3.24
C ARG A 13 -17.73 14.06 -2.15
N TYR A 14 -17.05 12.97 -2.52
CA TYR A 14 -16.20 12.23 -1.58
C TYR A 14 -15.03 13.08 -1.08
N VAL A 15 -14.31 13.77 -1.98
CA VAL A 15 -13.20 14.67 -1.60
C VAL A 15 -13.69 15.84 -0.75
N GLU A 16 -14.89 16.34 -1.00
CA GLU A 16 -15.50 17.40 -0.18
C GLU A 16 -15.80 16.98 1.26
N SER A 17 -16.05 15.68 1.49
CA SER A 17 -16.25 15.12 2.83
C SER A 17 -14.95 15.01 3.65
N LEU A 18 -13.78 15.14 3.01
CA LEU A 18 -12.48 15.05 3.67
C LEU A 18 -12.10 16.34 4.40
N SER A 19 -11.13 16.23 5.30
CA SER A 19 -10.64 17.36 6.09
C SER A 19 -10.16 18.52 5.20
N ALA A 20 -10.24 19.74 5.72
CA ALA A 20 -9.78 20.94 4.99
C ALA A 20 -8.30 20.82 4.57
N TYR A 21 -7.49 20.13 5.37
CA TYR A 21 -6.08 19.84 5.05
C TYR A 21 -5.94 18.85 3.89
N ALA A 22 -6.70 17.75 3.88
CA ALA A 22 -6.66 16.78 2.79
C ALA A 22 -7.08 17.40 1.44
N ARG A 23 -8.04 18.34 1.46
CA ARG A 23 -8.49 19.09 0.28
C ARG A 23 -7.44 20.03 -0.32
N GLN A 24 -6.38 20.39 0.42
CA GLN A 24 -5.28 21.19 -0.14
C GLN A 24 -4.40 20.39 -1.11
N PHE A 25 -4.30 19.08 -0.91
CA PHE A 25 -3.46 18.18 -1.73
C PHE A 25 -4.26 17.46 -2.82
N LEU A 26 -5.53 17.19 -2.55
CA LEU A 26 -6.46 16.62 -3.50
C LEU A 26 -7.05 17.77 -4.31
N GLY A 27 -6.44 18.06 -5.46
CA GLY A 27 -6.87 19.15 -6.34
C GLY A 27 -8.38 19.17 -6.53
N LEU A 28 -8.97 20.37 -6.48
CA LEU A 28 -10.40 20.57 -6.69
C LEU A 28 -10.77 20.00 -8.06
N MET A 29 -11.58 18.94 -8.08
CA MET A 29 -12.09 18.42 -9.34
C MET A 29 -13.12 19.40 -9.91
N GLU A 30 -13.04 19.66 -11.21
CA GLU A 30 -14.01 20.50 -11.89
C GLU A 30 -15.41 19.90 -11.77
N LYS A 31 -16.39 20.76 -11.47
CA LYS A 31 -17.79 20.35 -11.40
C LYS A 31 -18.24 19.96 -12.82
N PRO A 32 -18.77 18.73 -13.04
CA PRO A 32 -19.24 18.33 -14.35
C PRO A 32 -20.46 19.16 -14.78
N ALA A 33 -20.67 19.29 -16.09
CA ALA A 33 -21.78 20.04 -16.69
C ALA A 33 -23.13 19.30 -16.50
N VAL A 34 -23.66 19.36 -15.28
CA VAL A 34 -24.96 18.81 -14.92
C VAL A 34 -25.74 19.80 -14.05
N ASP A 35 -27.04 19.91 -14.33
CA ASP A 35 -27.93 20.84 -13.62
C ASP A 35 -28.15 20.40 -12.17
N TYR A 36 -28.49 19.13 -11.96
CA TYR A 36 -28.74 18.58 -10.64
C TYR A 36 -28.61 17.05 -10.63
N ILE A 37 -27.96 16.52 -9.59
CA ILE A 37 -27.95 15.08 -9.28
C ILE A 37 -28.12 14.93 -7.77
N ASP A 38 -28.99 14.03 -7.33
CA ASP A 38 -29.18 13.67 -5.93
C ASP A 38 -29.05 12.16 -5.72
N GLY A 39 -28.88 11.72 -4.47
CA GLY A 39 -28.79 10.31 -4.11
C GLY A 39 -27.49 9.61 -4.54
N LEU A 40 -26.46 10.38 -4.91
CA LEU A 40 -25.14 9.86 -5.27
C LEU A 40 -24.40 9.32 -4.04
N SER A 41 -24.11 8.02 -4.06
CA SER A 41 -23.14 7.42 -3.14
C SER A 41 -21.71 7.76 -3.57
N PRO A 42 -20.70 7.61 -2.69
CA PRO A 42 -19.30 7.66 -3.10
C PRO A 42 -19.04 6.72 -4.28
N ALA A 43 -18.40 7.23 -5.34
CA ALA A 43 -18.21 6.49 -6.59
C ALA A 43 -16.75 6.08 -6.78
N ILE A 44 -16.53 4.86 -7.28
CA ILE A 44 -15.24 4.35 -7.72
C ILE A 44 -15.40 3.86 -9.17
N SER A 45 -14.56 4.34 -10.08
CA SER A 45 -14.50 3.81 -11.45
C SER A 45 -13.55 2.62 -11.51
N ILE A 46 -13.94 1.58 -12.25
CA ILE A 46 -13.11 0.42 -12.57
C ILE A 46 -12.95 0.37 -14.09
N ASP A 47 -11.93 1.05 -14.60
CA ASP A 47 -11.58 1.09 -16.02
C ASP A 47 -10.30 0.30 -16.29
N GLN A 48 -10.15 -0.24 -17.50
CA GLN A 48 -8.88 -0.81 -17.98
C GLN A 48 -7.85 0.29 -18.33
N LYS A 49 -7.57 1.20 -17.40
CA LYS A 49 -6.44 2.12 -17.52
C LYS A 49 -5.17 1.37 -17.17
N SER A 50 -4.08 1.60 -17.92
CA SER A 50 -2.78 0.99 -17.64
C SER A 50 -2.40 1.23 -16.18
N THR A 51 -2.30 0.16 -15.41
CA THR A 51 -1.84 0.19 -14.02
C THR A 51 -0.45 0.83 -13.93
N SER A 52 -0.14 1.44 -12.80
CA SER A 52 1.18 2.04 -12.51
C SER A 52 2.34 1.21 -13.07
N ASN A 53 3.19 1.83 -13.89
CA ASN A 53 4.37 1.21 -14.53
C ASN A 53 5.54 0.99 -13.55
N ASN A 54 5.27 0.82 -12.26
CA ASN A 54 6.31 0.59 -11.29
C ASN A 54 6.82 -0.85 -11.40
N PRO A 55 8.10 -1.07 -11.75
CA PRO A 55 8.65 -2.42 -11.95
C PRO A 55 8.67 -3.28 -10.68
N ARG A 56 8.46 -2.70 -9.49
CA ARG A 56 8.34 -3.43 -8.22
C ARG A 56 6.91 -3.83 -7.87
N SER A 57 5.92 -3.36 -8.63
CA SER A 57 4.52 -3.74 -8.42
C SER A 57 4.27 -5.15 -8.96
N THR A 58 3.67 -5.99 -8.14
CA THR A 58 3.22 -7.33 -8.50
C THR A 58 1.73 -7.48 -8.21
N VAL A 59 1.11 -8.58 -8.68
CA VAL A 59 -0.28 -8.90 -8.31
C VAL A 59 -0.44 -8.93 -6.78
N GLY A 60 0.55 -9.45 -6.05
CA GLY A 60 0.50 -9.52 -4.59
C GLY A 60 0.50 -8.15 -3.89
N THR A 61 1.18 -7.15 -4.46
CA THR A 61 1.18 -5.79 -3.89
C THR A 61 -0.07 -5.00 -4.28
N VAL A 62 -0.62 -5.21 -5.48
CA VAL A 62 -1.85 -4.53 -5.94
C VAL A 62 -3.09 -5.06 -5.21
N THR A 63 -3.09 -6.35 -4.87
CA THR A 63 -4.18 -6.99 -4.12
C THR A 63 -4.00 -6.93 -2.59
N GLU A 64 -2.91 -6.31 -2.11
CA GLU A 64 -2.52 -6.26 -0.69
C GLU A 64 -2.26 -7.63 -0.03
N ILE A 65 -2.42 -8.74 -0.75
CA ILE A 65 -2.16 -10.11 -0.25
C ILE A 65 -0.72 -10.22 0.28
N TYR A 66 0.24 -9.58 -0.39
CA TYR A 66 1.64 -9.59 0.02
C TYR A 66 1.86 -8.97 1.42
N ASP A 67 1.02 -8.01 1.83
CA ASP A 67 1.13 -7.41 3.16
C ASP A 67 0.64 -8.34 4.26
N TYR A 68 -0.45 -9.08 4.03
CA TYR A 68 -0.90 -10.15 4.92
C TYR A 68 0.14 -11.26 5.05
N MET A 69 0.71 -11.65 3.91
CA MET A 69 1.82 -12.58 3.80
C MET A 69 3.02 -12.14 4.67
N ARG A 70 3.44 -10.87 4.57
CA ARG A 70 4.54 -10.34 5.40
C ARG A 70 4.24 -10.47 6.89
N LEU A 71 3.02 -10.17 7.33
CA LEU A 71 2.61 -10.35 8.72
C LEU A 71 2.61 -11.82 9.14
N LEU A 72 2.15 -12.72 8.27
CA LEU A 72 2.15 -14.16 8.52
C LEU A 72 3.58 -14.67 8.75
N TRP A 73 4.51 -14.36 7.85
CA TRP A 73 5.90 -14.78 7.99
C TRP A 73 6.63 -14.10 9.14
N ALA A 74 6.34 -12.83 9.44
CA ALA A 74 6.92 -12.15 10.59
C ALA A 74 6.47 -12.76 11.93
N ARG A 75 5.23 -13.25 12.02
CA ARG A 75 4.66 -13.80 13.25
C ARG A 75 4.92 -15.29 13.44
N VAL A 76 4.88 -16.08 12.36
CA VAL A 76 4.92 -17.55 12.42
C VAL A 76 6.19 -18.12 11.78
N GLY A 77 6.86 -17.35 10.93
CA GLY A 77 8.08 -17.78 10.24
C GLY A 77 9.22 -18.01 11.22
N ARG A 78 9.95 -19.11 11.02
CA ARG A 78 11.18 -19.42 11.76
C ARG A 78 12.38 -19.04 10.87
N PRO A 79 13.18 -18.02 11.23
CA PRO A 79 14.33 -17.62 10.44
C PRO A 79 15.44 -18.68 10.50
N HIS A 80 16.11 -18.91 9.38
CA HIS A 80 17.26 -19.82 9.27
C HIS A 80 18.41 -19.13 8.56
N CYS A 81 19.64 -19.50 8.89
CA CYS A 81 20.84 -19.03 8.21
C CYS A 81 20.89 -19.58 6.77
N LEU A 82 21.23 -18.74 5.78
CA LEU A 82 21.27 -19.13 4.37
C LEU A 82 22.44 -20.06 4.02
N GLU A 83 23.55 -19.99 4.76
CA GLU A 83 24.74 -20.80 4.48
C GLU A 83 24.69 -22.17 5.16
N CYS A 84 24.27 -22.21 6.42
CA CYS A 84 24.31 -23.44 7.23
C CYS A 84 22.93 -24.03 7.57
N GLY A 85 21.83 -23.35 7.22
CA GLY A 85 20.46 -23.83 7.44
C GLY A 85 20.01 -23.91 8.90
N ARG A 86 20.85 -23.53 9.87
CA ARG A 86 20.51 -23.57 11.30
C ARG A 86 19.48 -22.49 11.66
N PRO A 87 18.55 -22.75 12.61
CA PRO A 87 17.62 -21.75 13.12
C PRO A 87 18.37 -20.55 13.72
N VAL A 88 17.93 -19.34 13.39
CA VAL A 88 18.50 -18.11 13.98
C VAL A 88 17.98 -17.94 15.39
N THR A 89 18.88 -17.80 16.35
CA THR A 89 18.58 -17.59 17.77
C THR A 89 19.07 -16.23 18.24
N ARG A 90 18.57 -15.78 19.40
CA ARG A 90 19.11 -14.58 20.04
C ARG A 90 20.57 -14.79 20.42
N GLN A 91 21.39 -13.78 20.19
CA GLN A 91 22.78 -13.73 20.62
C GLN A 91 22.90 -12.80 21.84
N THR A 92 23.76 -13.16 22.78
CA THR A 92 24.14 -12.28 23.89
C THR A 92 25.19 -11.27 23.43
N VAL A 93 25.34 -10.17 24.17
CA VAL A 93 26.38 -9.17 23.90
C VAL A 93 27.76 -9.82 23.93
N GLN A 94 28.02 -10.70 24.90
CA GLN A 94 29.30 -11.41 25.02
C GLN A 94 29.59 -12.26 23.78
N GLN A 95 28.60 -13.04 23.29
CA GLN A 95 28.76 -13.85 22.08
C GLN A 95 29.11 -13.01 20.85
N ILE A 96 28.61 -11.78 20.76
CA ILE A 96 28.94 -10.85 19.68
C ILE A 96 30.38 -10.35 19.82
N VAL A 97 30.81 -9.97 21.04
CA VAL A 97 32.19 -9.51 21.30
C VAL A 97 33.19 -10.62 20.98
N ASP A 98 32.94 -11.83 21.46
CA ASP A 98 33.80 -12.99 21.23
C ASP A 98 33.94 -13.27 19.72
N ALA A 99 32.82 -13.26 18.99
CA ALA A 99 32.82 -13.47 17.54
C ALA A 99 33.63 -12.42 16.77
N VAL A 100 33.63 -11.16 17.23
CA VAL A 100 34.43 -10.08 16.61
C VAL A 100 35.92 -10.24 16.91
N LEU A 101 36.29 -10.65 18.14
CA LEU A 101 37.68 -10.88 18.52
C LEU A 101 38.31 -12.10 17.81
N GLU A 102 37.50 -13.11 17.50
CA GLU A 102 37.91 -14.30 16.75
C GLU A 102 37.89 -14.09 15.22
N TYR A 103 37.33 -12.97 14.73
CA TYR A 103 37.22 -12.74 13.30
C TYR A 103 38.60 -12.43 12.70
N PRO A 104 39.06 -13.19 11.69
CA PRO A 104 40.34 -12.91 11.05
C PRO A 104 40.33 -11.53 10.35
N PRO A 105 41.49 -10.86 10.23
CA PRO A 105 41.61 -9.55 9.61
C PRO A 105 41.32 -9.56 8.11
#